data_AF-A0A8H8U8B0-F1
#
_entry.id   AF-A0A8H8U8B0-F1
#
_cell.length_a   1.000
_cell.length_b   1.000
_cell.length_c   1.000
_cell.angle_alpha   90.00
_cell.angle_beta   90.00
_cell.angle_gamma   90.00
#
_symmetry.space_group_name_H-M   'P 1'
#
loop_
_entity.id
_entity.type
_entity.pdbx_description
1 polymer ?
#
loop_
_entity_poly.entity_id
_entity_poly.type
_entity_poly.pdbx_seq_one_letter_code
_entity_poly.pdbx_strand_id
1 'polypeptide(L)'
;MVKDNETVIEEFNTLVNMTPSDLQTWLESPESTSSGWAKEDGSGETIGHDSGRKIIEILKKNPEKDPGGYDEEDIPHMRKVVAYCKRHLAQEEKAKQDTGSKSYKSLKNWGHDAQKS
;
A
#
# COMPACT_ATOMS: atom_id res chain seq x y z
N MET A 1 7.25 19.02 9.35
CA MET A 1 8.39 18.16 9.73
C MET A 1 8.19 16.82 9.03
N VAL A 2 9.17 16.33 8.27
CA VAL A 2 9.09 14.99 7.68
C VAL A 2 9.28 13.99 8.82
N LYS A 3 8.46 12.93 8.87
CA LYS A 3 8.60 11.88 9.89
C LYS A 3 9.96 11.18 9.76
N ASP A 4 10.58 10.89 10.90
CA ASP A 4 11.78 10.06 10.97
C ASP A 4 11.54 8.66 10.41
N ASN A 5 12.63 7.97 10.07
CA ASN A 5 12.56 6.69 9.38
C ASN A 5 11.97 5.59 10.27
N GLU A 6 12.28 5.59 11.58
CA GLU A 6 11.77 4.60 12.53
C GLU A 6 10.24 4.65 12.61
N THR A 7 9.68 5.86 12.76
CA THR A 7 8.23 6.08 12.75
C THR A 7 7.59 5.65 11.44
N VAL A 8 8.24 5.90 10.30
CA VAL A 8 7.73 5.45 8.99
C VAL A 8 7.70 3.93 8.90
N ILE A 9 8.75 3.25 9.39
CA ILE A 9 8.83 1.80 9.39
C ILE A 9 7.73 1.18 10.26
N GLU A 10 7.57 1.68 11.48
CA GLU A 10 6.54 1.22 12.41
C GLU A 10 5.13 1.39 11.80
N GLU A 11 4.83 2.58 11.28
CA GLU A 11 3.54 2.88 10.67
C GLU A 11 3.30 2.05 9.40
N PHE A 12 4.33 1.81 8.58
CA PHE A 12 4.21 0.96 7.40
C PHE A 12 3.87 -0.48 7.79
N ASN A 13 4.61 -1.03 8.75
CA ASN A 13 4.41 -2.41 9.24
C ASN A 13 3.03 -2.62 9.90
N THR A 14 2.44 -1.54 10.42
CA THR A 14 1.10 -1.49 11.01
C THR A 14 0.01 -1.33 9.95
N LEU A 15 0.21 -0.43 8.98
CA LEU A 15 -0.82 -0.11 7.98
C LEU A 15 -0.88 -1.14 6.85
N VAL A 16 0.26 -1.74 6.45
CA VAL A 16 0.27 -2.81 5.46
C VAL A 16 -0.10 -4.13 6.15
N ASN A 17 -1.38 -4.52 6.00
CA ASN A 17 -1.98 -5.68 6.67
C ASN A 17 -2.30 -6.84 5.71
N MET A 18 -1.96 -6.70 4.43
CA MET A 18 -2.02 -7.78 3.44
C MET A 18 -0.69 -8.52 3.36
N THR A 19 -0.74 -9.85 3.23
CA THR A 19 0.46 -10.65 2.96
C THR A 19 0.93 -10.45 1.52
N PRO A 20 2.20 -10.77 1.18
CA PRO A 20 2.66 -10.71 -0.21
C PRO A 20 1.79 -11.51 -1.17
N SER A 21 1.33 -12.70 -0.77
CA SER A 21 0.47 -13.56 -1.57
C SER A 21 -0.94 -12.97 -1.75
N ASP A 22 -1.52 -12.40 -0.68
CA ASP A 22 -2.84 -11.76 -0.76
C ASP A 22 -2.81 -10.55 -1.68
N LEU A 23 -1.75 -9.73 -1.55
CA LEU A 23 -1.58 -8.54 -2.38
C LEU A 23 -1.30 -8.92 -3.83
N GLN A 24 -0.48 -9.94 -4.08
CA GLN A 24 -0.23 -10.44 -5.44
C GLN A 24 -1.52 -10.89 -6.12
N THR A 25 -2.30 -11.73 -5.43
CA THR A 25 -3.61 -12.20 -5.93
C THR A 25 -4.55 -11.04 -6.23
N TRP A 26 -4.54 -10.01 -5.36
CA TRP A 26 -5.34 -8.81 -5.58
C TRP A 26 -4.89 -8.01 -6.80
N LEU A 27 -3.59 -7.81 -7.01
CA LEU A 27 -3.06 -7.02 -8.13
C LEU A 27 -3.37 -7.64 -9.50
N GLU A 28 -3.55 -8.95 -9.57
CA GLU A 28 -3.96 -9.65 -10.79
C GLU A 28 -5.44 -9.39 -11.18
N SER A 29 -6.22 -8.75 -10.32
CA SER A 29 -7.64 -8.47 -10.57
C SER A 29 -7.89 -7.27 -11.50
N PRO A 30 -8.96 -7.30 -12.32
CA PRO A 30 -9.39 -6.13 -13.09
C PRO A 30 -9.70 -4.90 -12.21
N GLU A 31 -10.20 -5.13 -11.00
CA GLU A 31 -10.48 -4.08 -10.02
C GLU A 31 -9.20 -3.35 -9.60
N SER A 32 -8.11 -4.09 -9.38
CA SER A 32 -6.83 -3.50 -9.00
C SER A 32 -6.22 -2.66 -10.13
N THR A 33 -6.16 -3.22 -11.33
CA THR A 33 -5.53 -2.58 -12.51
C THR A 33 -6.22 -1.29 -12.93
N SER A 34 -7.53 -1.17 -12.70
CA SER A 34 -8.33 0.01 -13.06
C SER A 34 -8.50 1.05 -11.93
N SER A 35 -7.94 0.78 -10.74
CA SER A 35 -8.14 1.62 -9.55
C SER A 35 -7.00 2.62 -9.33
N GLY A 36 -7.35 3.91 -9.37
CA GLY A 36 -6.45 5.02 -9.04
C GLY A 36 -6.09 5.89 -10.24
N TRP A 37 -5.05 6.70 -10.08
CA TRP A 37 -4.53 7.56 -11.15
C TRP A 37 -3.52 6.82 -12.00
N ALA A 38 -3.66 6.94 -13.33
CA ALA A 38 -2.67 6.45 -14.28
C ALA A 38 -1.32 7.14 -14.07
N LYS A 39 -0.23 6.40 -14.29
CA LYS A 39 1.13 6.92 -14.35
C LYS A 39 1.30 7.72 -15.63
N GLU A 40 2.14 8.75 -15.57
CA GLU A 40 2.47 9.61 -16.70
C GLU A 40 3.61 9.03 -17.58
N ASP A 41 3.84 7.72 -17.52
CA ASP A 41 4.90 7.01 -18.25
C ASP A 41 4.41 6.31 -19.53
N GLY A 42 3.11 6.47 -19.86
CA GLY A 42 2.50 5.86 -21.04
C GLY A 42 2.20 4.36 -20.92
N SER A 43 2.49 3.73 -19.78
CA SER A 43 2.23 2.29 -19.55
C SER A 43 0.73 1.95 -19.37
N GLY A 44 -0.10 2.95 -19.06
CA GLY A 44 -1.50 2.77 -18.71
C GLY A 44 -1.73 2.20 -17.30
N GLU A 45 -0.67 1.91 -16.56
CA GLU A 45 -0.74 1.42 -15.18
C GLU A 45 -1.07 2.54 -14.19
N THR A 46 -1.77 2.21 -13.10
CA THR A 46 -2.01 3.16 -12.00
C THR A 46 -0.85 3.23 -11.00
N ILE A 47 -0.67 4.40 -10.39
CA ILE A 47 0.33 4.64 -9.33
C ILE A 47 0.14 3.66 -8.16
N GLY A 48 -1.11 3.38 -7.80
CA GLY A 48 -1.42 2.44 -6.72
C GLY A 48 -1.01 1.02 -7.09
N HIS A 49 -1.30 0.57 -8.31
CA HIS A 49 -0.94 -0.78 -8.76
C HIS A 49 0.59 -0.99 -8.79
N ASP A 50 1.35 0.00 -9.29
CA ASP A 50 2.83 -0.02 -9.21
C ASP A 50 3.33 -0.05 -7.75
N SER A 51 2.70 0.75 -6.88
CA SER A 51 3.03 0.77 -5.46
C SER A 51 2.80 -0.58 -4.80
N GLY A 52 1.72 -1.28 -5.16
CA GLY A 52 1.42 -2.62 -4.67
C GLY A 52 2.52 -3.62 -4.98
N ARG A 53 3.07 -3.60 -6.20
CA ARG A 53 4.21 -4.46 -6.56
C ARG A 53 5.44 -4.16 -5.71
N LYS A 54 5.76 -2.88 -5.49
CA LYS A 54 6.90 -2.50 -4.64
C LYS A 54 6.70 -2.95 -3.19
N ILE A 55 5.47 -2.88 -2.67
CA ILE A 55 5.16 -3.40 -1.33
C ILE A 55 5.41 -4.91 -1.27
N ILE A 56 5.03 -5.67 -2.30
CA ILE A 56 5.31 -7.11 -2.36
C ILE A 56 6.83 -7.38 -2.26
N GLU A 57 7.64 -6.63 -3.01
CA GLU A 57 9.11 -6.80 -2.98
C GLU A 57 9.69 -6.46 -1.60
N ILE A 58 9.26 -5.35 -0.98
CA ILE A 58 9.67 -4.96 0.38
C ILE A 58 9.33 -6.05 1.40
N LEU A 59 8.10 -6.57 1.35
CA LEU A 59 7.63 -7.60 2.29
C LEU A 59 8.32 -8.96 2.07
N LYS A 60 8.66 -9.32 0.82
CA LYS A 60 9.41 -10.55 0.50
C LYS A 60 10.86 -10.45 0.95
N LYS A 61 11.45 -9.27 0.81
CA LYS A 61 12.83 -8.99 1.20
C LYS A 61 13.01 -9.01 2.73
N ASN A 62 12.06 -8.48 3.48
CA ASN A 62 12.11 -8.41 4.94
C ASN A 62 10.85 -9.03 5.60
N PRO A 63 10.68 -10.37 5.53
CA PRO A 63 9.47 -11.05 6.00
C PRO A 63 9.27 -10.98 7.52
N GLU A 64 10.36 -10.83 8.28
CA GLU A 64 10.32 -10.69 9.75
C GLU A 64 10.00 -9.26 10.20
N LYS A 65 9.90 -8.31 9.25
CA LYS A 65 9.64 -6.89 9.50
C LYS A 65 10.67 -6.24 10.45
N ASP A 66 11.90 -6.73 10.44
CA ASP A 66 13.00 -6.16 11.24
C ASP A 66 13.27 -4.72 10.80
N PRO A 67 13.17 -3.70 11.69
CA PRO A 67 13.45 -2.32 11.31
C PRO A 67 14.83 -2.11 10.68
N GLY A 68 15.83 -2.92 11.04
CA GLY A 68 17.18 -2.87 10.45
C GLY A 68 17.32 -3.57 9.09
N GLY A 69 16.32 -4.33 8.66
CA GLY A 69 16.33 -5.12 7.41
C GLY A 69 15.82 -4.39 6.17
N TYR A 70 15.44 -3.12 6.30
CA TYR A 70 14.98 -2.29 5.18
C TYR A 70 16.14 -1.48 4.59
N ASP A 71 16.18 -1.35 3.25
CA ASP A 71 17.19 -0.50 2.60
C ASP A 71 16.77 0.97 2.68
N GLU A 72 17.75 1.86 2.55
CA GLU A 72 17.50 3.30 2.47
C GLU A 72 16.56 3.67 1.31
N GLU A 73 16.51 2.87 0.24
CA GLU A 73 15.61 3.05 -0.90
C GLU A 73 14.15 2.61 -0.64
N ASP A 74 13.92 1.73 0.33
CA ASP A 74 12.58 1.28 0.71
C ASP A 74 11.83 2.38 1.46
N ILE A 75 12.53 3.10 2.35
CA ILE A 75 11.94 4.09 3.27
C ILE A 75 11.17 5.22 2.56
N PRO A 76 11.68 5.83 1.46
CA PRO A 76 10.92 6.80 0.68
C PRO A 76 9.59 6.25 0.15
N HIS A 77 9.55 4.98 -0.28
CA HIS A 77 8.32 4.36 -0.75
C HIS A 77 7.38 4.05 0.42
N MET A 78 7.91 3.47 1.51
CA MET A 78 7.13 3.23 2.74
C MET A 78 6.47 4.51 3.25
N ARG A 79 7.18 5.65 3.23
CA ARG A 79 6.64 6.96 3.62
C ARG A 79 5.45 7.38 2.74
N LYS A 80 5.50 7.11 1.43
CA LYS A 80 4.38 7.36 0.50
C LYS A 80 3.18 6.47 0.86
N VAL A 81 3.42 5.19 1.10
CA VAL A 81 2.38 4.21 1.48
C VAL A 81 1.69 4.65 2.77
N VAL A 82 2.46 4.95 3.81
CA VAL A 82 1.95 5.44 5.11
C VAL A 82 1.10 6.69 4.94
N ALA A 83 1.61 7.69 4.21
CA ALA A 83 0.88 8.94 3.97
C ALA A 83 -0.42 8.70 3.19
N TYR A 84 -0.40 7.79 2.21
CA TYR A 84 -1.57 7.43 1.43
C TYR A 84 -2.64 6.76 2.29
N CYS A 85 -2.27 5.68 2.99
CA CYS A 85 -3.19 4.90 3.81
C CYS A 85 -3.81 5.77 4.91
N LYS A 86 -3.01 6.56 5.64
CA LYS A 86 -3.55 7.44 6.70
C LYS A 86 -4.55 8.47 6.16
N ARG A 87 -4.25 9.10 5.03
CA ARG A 87 -5.15 10.09 4.42
C ARG A 87 -6.48 9.45 4.01
N HIS A 88 -6.44 8.29 3.36
CA HIS A 88 -7.66 7.64 2.87
C HIS A 88 -8.48 7.02 3.99
N LEU A 89 -7.84 6.42 4.99
CA LEU A 89 -8.53 5.90 6.17
C LEU A 89 -9.19 7.01 7.00
N ALA A 90 -8.57 8.19 7.11
CA ALA A 90 -9.18 9.34 7.79
C ALA A 90 -10.34 9.96 7.01
N GLN A 91 -10.31 9.88 5.66
CA GLN A 91 -11.35 10.42 4.80
C GLN A 91 -12.55 9.47 4.64
N GLU A 92 -12.36 8.18 4.89
CA GLU A 92 -13.38 7.18 4.66
C GLU A 92 -13.71 6.30 5.88
N GLU A 93 -14.63 6.77 6.71
CA GLU A 93 -15.41 5.87 7.57
C GLU A 93 -16.18 4.81 6.74
N LYS A 94 -16.45 5.11 5.45
CA LYS A 94 -17.17 4.24 4.50
C LYS A 94 -16.33 3.12 3.88
N ALA A 95 -15.00 3.20 3.86
CA ALA A 95 -14.16 2.15 3.26
C ALA A 95 -14.37 0.78 3.94
N LYS A 96 -14.68 0.80 5.24
CA LYS A 96 -15.04 -0.38 6.03
C LYS A 96 -16.44 -0.91 5.70
N GLN A 97 -17.32 -0.09 5.13
CA GLN A 97 -18.73 -0.40 4.89
C GLN A 97 -19.02 -0.77 3.42
N ASP A 98 -18.23 -0.28 2.46
CA ASP A 98 -18.42 -0.53 1.03
C ASP A 98 -17.13 -1.00 0.33
N THR A 99 -17.04 -2.33 0.16
CA THR A 99 -15.94 -3.00 -0.56
C THR A 99 -16.00 -2.80 -2.08
N GLY A 100 -17.10 -2.26 -2.62
CA GLY A 100 -17.23 -1.90 -4.03
C GLY A 100 -16.61 -0.54 -4.38
N SER A 101 -16.37 0.29 -3.37
CA SER A 101 -15.90 1.67 -3.53
C SER A 101 -14.51 1.77 -4.18
N LYS A 102 -14.28 2.87 -4.91
CA LYS A 102 -12.97 3.15 -5.53
C LYS A 102 -11.86 3.26 -4.50
N SER A 103 -12.17 3.80 -3.33
CA SER A 103 -11.19 3.99 -2.26
C SER A 103 -10.85 2.68 -1.56
N TYR A 104 -11.80 1.78 -1.29
CA TYR A 104 -11.48 0.43 -0.80
C TYR A 104 -10.53 -0.30 -1.76
N LYS A 105 -10.88 -0.34 -3.05
CA LYS A 105 -10.04 -0.97 -4.09
C LYS A 105 -8.66 -0.33 -4.17
N SER A 106 -8.60 0.99 -4.04
CA SER A 106 -7.34 1.71 -4.02
C SER A 106 -6.51 1.39 -2.77
N LEU A 107 -7.08 1.41 -1.57
CA LEU A 107 -6.38 1.04 -0.33
C LEU A 107 -5.73 -0.35 -0.42
N LYS A 108 -6.41 -1.32 -1.05
CA LYS A 108 -5.83 -2.63 -1.30
C LYS A 108 -4.62 -2.59 -2.23
N ASN A 109 -4.62 -1.75 -3.26
CA ASN A 109 -3.41 -1.52 -4.08
C ASN A 109 -2.24 -0.97 -3.25
N TRP A 110 -2.53 -0.30 -2.14
CA TRP A 110 -1.54 0.22 -1.19
C TRP A 110 -1.27 -0.74 -0.01
N GLY A 111 -1.67 -2.01 -0.13
CA GLY A 111 -1.38 -3.07 0.84
C GLY A 111 -2.23 -3.05 2.09
N HIS A 112 -3.27 -2.22 2.15
CA HIS A 112 -4.22 -2.14 3.26
C HIS A 112 -5.60 -2.67 2.85
N ASP A 113 -6.03 -3.77 3.45
CA ASP A 113 -7.40 -4.26 3.35
C ASP A 113 -8.22 -3.76 4.55
N ALA A 114 -9.19 -2.88 4.30
CA ALA A 114 -10.03 -2.30 5.35
C ALA A 114 -10.96 -3.33 6.04
N GLN A 115 -11.09 -4.53 5.49
CA GLN A 115 -11.83 -5.65 6.11
C GLN A 115 -10.94 -6.48 7.05
N LYS A 116 -9.61 -6.30 7.02
CA LYS A 116 -8.68 -6.95 7.93
C LYS A 116 -8.41 -6.03 9.14
N SER A 117 -8.58 -6.58 10.33
CA SER A 117 -8.25 -5.92 11.62
C SER A 117 -6.89 -6.36 12.11
#